data_AF-A0A159Z3S5-F1
#
_entry.id   AF-A0A159Z3S5-F1
#
_cell.length_a   1.000
_cell.length_b   1.000
_cell.length_c   1.000
_cell.angle_alpha   90.00
_cell.angle_beta   90.00
_cell.angle_gamma   90.00
#
_symmetry.space_group_name_H-M   'P 1'
#
loop_
_entity.id
_entity.type
_entity.pdbx_description
1 polymer ?
#
loop_
_entity_poly.entity_id
_entity_poly.type
_entity_poly.pdbx_seq_one_letter_code
_entity_poly.pdbx_strand_id
1 'polypeptide(L)'
;MQPPPDDAWEPWSPNELFARLGGSDTNWYVVGGWALDLWHGKPTRAHEDLEFSVPASQAQRYRGILSGLEFFTVKDGRFDYLPPGETLPIDVWQLWGADIGAGRWRVDMMVDRGSPDVWVYKRDPSFTQPRAKAIRTTAGGIRYLAPHIVLLFKARHAREKDHGDFRNALPRLNSSEKSSLCRWLEVLHPGHSWIQALRSG
;
A
#
# COMPACT_ATOMS: atom_id res chain seq x y z
N MET A 1 8.66 -24.14 -4.49
CA MET A 1 7.32 -23.95 -5.08
C MET A 1 7.44 -22.97 -6.24
N GLN A 2 6.74 -23.18 -7.36
CA GLN A 2 6.79 -22.27 -8.51
C GLN A 2 5.72 -21.18 -8.35
N PRO A 3 6.04 -19.89 -8.56
CA PRO A 3 5.05 -18.82 -8.53
C PRO A 3 4.13 -18.87 -9.77
N PRO A 4 2.89 -18.36 -9.67
CA PRO A 4 2.09 -18.01 -10.85
C PRO A 4 2.81 -17.01 -11.77
N PRO A 5 2.41 -16.87 -13.05
CA PRO A 5 2.87 -15.79 -13.91
C PRO A 5 2.63 -14.41 -13.28
N ASP A 6 3.55 -13.46 -13.48
CA ASP A 6 3.53 -12.14 -12.82
C ASP A 6 2.24 -11.34 -13.03
N ASP A 7 1.55 -11.57 -14.14
CA ASP A 7 0.30 -10.90 -14.53
C ASP A 7 -0.97 -11.70 -14.18
N ALA A 8 -0.85 -12.87 -13.56
CA ALA A 8 -1.96 -13.76 -13.21
C ALA A 8 -2.76 -13.30 -11.97
N TRP A 9 -3.17 -12.05 -11.96
CA TRP A 9 -3.93 -11.45 -10.87
C TRP A 9 -5.41 -11.79 -10.94
N GLU A 10 -5.94 -12.24 -9.80
CA GLU A 10 -7.37 -12.24 -9.51
C GLU A 10 -7.51 -11.71 -8.07
N PRO A 11 -7.31 -10.39 -7.89
CA PRO A 11 -7.09 -9.81 -6.58
C PRO A 11 -8.37 -9.88 -5.75
N TRP A 12 -8.20 -10.06 -4.45
CA TRP A 12 -9.31 -9.83 -3.53
C TRP A 12 -9.65 -8.33 -3.48
N SER A 13 -10.85 -8.01 -3.04
CA SER A 13 -11.21 -6.65 -2.63
C SER A 13 -10.74 -6.33 -1.20
N PRO A 14 -10.65 -5.05 -0.81
CA PRO A 14 -10.40 -4.66 0.57
C PRO A 14 -11.36 -5.29 1.59
N ASN A 15 -12.63 -5.48 1.22
CA ASN A 15 -13.63 -6.10 2.10
C ASN A 15 -13.37 -7.60 2.29
N GLU A 16 -13.01 -8.31 1.21
CA GLU A 16 -12.65 -9.73 1.29
C GLU A 16 -11.40 -9.96 2.14
N LEU A 17 -10.37 -9.11 1.95
CA LEU A 17 -9.18 -9.12 2.80
C LEU A 17 -9.54 -8.82 4.25
N PHE A 18 -10.37 -7.81 4.51
CA PHE A 18 -10.81 -7.46 5.86
C PHE A 18 -11.53 -8.61 6.57
N ALA A 19 -12.43 -9.31 5.88
CA ALA A 19 -13.09 -10.49 6.40
C ALA A 19 -12.09 -11.64 6.69
N ARG A 20 -11.14 -11.88 5.78
CA ARG A 20 -10.10 -12.93 5.95
C ARG A 20 -9.13 -12.64 7.09
N LEU A 21 -8.88 -11.37 7.37
CA LEU A 21 -8.04 -10.93 8.48
C LEU A 21 -8.78 -10.85 9.82
N GLY A 22 -10.03 -11.34 9.88
CA GLY A 22 -10.79 -11.49 11.12
C GLY A 22 -11.62 -10.26 11.53
N GLY A 23 -11.74 -9.24 10.65
CA GLY A 23 -12.70 -8.13 10.77
C GLY A 23 -12.54 -7.18 11.97
N SER A 24 -11.67 -7.48 12.93
CA SER A 24 -11.37 -6.65 14.10
C SER A 24 -9.88 -6.31 14.23
N ASP A 25 -9.04 -6.94 13.42
CA ASP A 25 -7.61 -6.68 13.42
C ASP A 25 -7.28 -5.36 12.72
N THR A 26 -6.69 -4.45 13.48
CA THR A 26 -6.36 -3.11 13.03
C THR A 26 -4.88 -2.89 12.74
N ASN A 27 -3.98 -3.89 12.79
CA ASN A 27 -2.55 -3.61 12.63
C ASN A 27 -2.08 -3.47 11.18
N TRP A 28 -2.90 -3.85 10.21
CA TRP A 28 -2.66 -3.70 8.78
C TRP A 28 -3.47 -2.53 8.20
N TYR A 29 -3.13 -2.11 6.99
CA TYR A 29 -3.87 -1.07 6.27
C TYR A 29 -3.72 -1.19 4.76
N VAL A 30 -4.75 -0.82 4.03
CA VAL A 30 -4.75 -0.78 2.56
C VAL A 30 -3.88 0.37 2.06
N VAL A 31 -3.14 0.14 0.98
CA VAL A 31 -2.32 1.15 0.31
C VAL A 31 -2.72 1.27 -1.16
N GLY A 32 -1.98 2.04 -1.97
CA GLY A 32 -2.19 2.07 -3.41
C GLY A 32 -3.52 2.68 -3.86
N GLY A 33 -3.99 2.24 -5.03
CA GLY A 33 -5.25 2.74 -5.62
C GLY A 33 -6.47 2.51 -4.72
N TRP A 34 -6.55 1.35 -4.08
CA TRP A 34 -7.64 1.02 -3.17
C TRP A 34 -7.70 1.95 -1.95
N ALA A 35 -6.56 2.41 -1.43
CA ALA A 35 -6.56 3.38 -0.32
C ALA A 35 -7.18 4.73 -0.72
N LEU A 36 -6.99 5.16 -1.98
CA LEU A 36 -7.65 6.35 -2.51
C LEU A 36 -9.15 6.14 -2.64
N ASP A 37 -9.61 4.99 -3.13
CA ASP A 37 -11.05 4.69 -3.25
C ASP A 37 -11.73 4.62 -1.88
N LEU A 38 -11.07 4.01 -0.88
CA LEU A 38 -11.54 3.99 0.51
C LEU A 38 -11.63 5.40 1.10
N TRP A 39 -10.65 6.26 0.82
CA TRP A 39 -10.69 7.67 1.20
C TRP A 39 -11.78 8.46 0.45
N HIS A 40 -11.98 8.16 -0.84
CA HIS A 40 -13.01 8.77 -1.65
C HIS A 40 -14.42 8.37 -1.18
N GLY A 41 -14.54 7.18 -0.59
CA GLY A 41 -15.80 6.54 -0.21
C GLY A 41 -16.52 5.88 -1.38
N LYS A 42 -15.86 5.76 -2.55
CA LYS A 42 -16.42 5.14 -3.75
C LYS A 42 -15.29 4.70 -4.70
N PRO A 43 -15.54 3.69 -5.55
CA PRO A 43 -14.61 3.34 -6.61
C PRO A 43 -14.37 4.50 -7.59
N THR A 44 -13.12 4.72 -8.01
CA THR A 44 -12.79 5.74 -9.02
C THR A 44 -12.27 5.15 -10.34
N ARG A 45 -11.80 3.90 -10.30
CA ARG A 45 -11.37 3.10 -11.47
C ARG A 45 -11.29 1.62 -11.10
N ALA A 46 -11.03 0.76 -12.08
CA ALA A 46 -10.64 -0.62 -11.83
C ALA A 46 -9.22 -0.70 -11.21
N HIS A 47 -8.99 -1.72 -10.39
CA HIS A 47 -7.68 -2.04 -9.80
C HIS A 47 -7.23 -3.42 -10.25
N GLU A 48 -5.98 -3.53 -10.67
CA GLU A 48 -5.37 -4.75 -11.20
C GLU A 48 -4.88 -5.67 -10.07
N ASP A 49 -4.63 -5.10 -8.89
CA ASP A 49 -4.07 -5.74 -7.71
C ASP A 49 -4.79 -5.30 -6.42
N LEU A 50 -4.43 -5.92 -5.30
CA LEU A 50 -4.77 -5.46 -3.96
C LEU A 50 -3.51 -5.28 -3.15
N GLU A 51 -3.11 -4.03 -2.94
CA GLU A 51 -1.97 -3.68 -2.10
C GLU A 51 -2.42 -3.37 -0.66
N PHE A 52 -1.77 -4.01 0.31
CA PHE A 52 -1.92 -3.69 1.73
C PHE A 52 -0.57 -3.73 2.44
N SER A 53 -0.48 -3.13 3.61
CA SER A 53 0.76 -3.06 4.38
C SER A 53 0.57 -3.57 5.79
N VAL A 54 1.60 -4.25 6.30
CA VAL A 54 1.66 -4.78 7.66
C VAL A 54 2.96 -4.36 8.35
N PRO A 55 2.98 -4.12 9.67
CA PRO A 55 4.22 -3.97 10.42
C PRO A 55 5.13 -5.18 10.22
N ALA A 56 6.43 -4.96 10.08
CA ALA A 56 7.40 -6.04 9.86
C ALA A 56 7.33 -7.12 10.96
N SER A 57 7.13 -6.72 12.21
CA SER A 57 6.95 -7.63 13.35
C SER A 57 5.70 -8.50 13.26
N GLN A 58 4.70 -8.10 12.47
CA GLN A 58 3.43 -8.80 12.30
C GLN A 58 3.34 -9.56 10.96
N ALA A 59 4.34 -9.45 10.07
CA ALA A 59 4.30 -10.07 8.75
C ALA A 59 4.09 -11.59 8.84
N GLN A 60 4.77 -12.27 9.77
CA GLN A 60 4.60 -13.71 9.98
C GLN A 60 3.20 -14.07 10.47
N ARG A 61 2.60 -13.24 11.34
CA ARG A 61 1.24 -13.43 11.82
C ARG A 61 0.23 -13.33 10.68
N TYR A 62 0.35 -12.33 9.81
CA TYR A 62 -0.58 -12.16 8.68
C TYR A 62 -0.45 -13.26 7.63
N ARG A 63 0.77 -13.74 7.37
CA ARG A 63 0.99 -14.94 6.54
C ARG A 63 0.29 -16.17 7.14
N GLY A 64 0.37 -16.34 8.45
CA GLY A 64 -0.31 -17.44 9.16
C GLY A 64 -1.84 -17.34 9.13
N ILE A 65 -2.40 -16.13 9.22
CA ILE A 65 -3.86 -15.91 9.07
C ILE A 65 -4.29 -16.21 7.63
N LEU A 66 -3.49 -15.78 6.65
CA LEU A 66 -3.70 -16.03 5.23
C LEU A 66 -3.08 -17.36 4.79
N SER A 67 -3.18 -18.41 5.61
CA SER A 67 -2.56 -19.72 5.36
C SER A 67 -3.09 -20.47 4.13
N GLY A 68 -4.21 -20.02 3.56
CA GLY A 68 -4.68 -20.47 2.24
C GLY A 68 -3.87 -19.90 1.07
N LEU A 69 -2.93 -18.98 1.32
CA LEU A 69 -2.02 -18.43 0.34
C LEU A 69 -0.59 -18.88 0.61
N GLU A 70 0.15 -19.04 -0.48
CA GLU A 70 1.60 -19.24 -0.46
C GLU A 70 2.27 -17.91 -0.77
N PHE A 71 3.27 -17.54 0.03
CA PHE A 71 3.91 -16.23 -0.07
C PHE A 71 5.27 -16.32 -0.76
N PHE A 72 5.50 -15.36 -1.64
CA PHE A 72 6.75 -15.19 -2.37
C PHE A 72 7.31 -13.81 -2.05
N THR A 73 8.60 -13.72 -1.75
CA THR A 73 9.28 -12.43 -1.68
C THR A 73 9.40 -11.85 -3.08
N VAL A 74 9.24 -10.54 -3.20
CA VAL A 74 9.43 -9.83 -4.47
C VAL A 74 10.60 -8.88 -4.32
N LYS A 75 11.70 -9.16 -5.02
CA LYS A 75 12.92 -8.34 -4.97
C LYS A 75 13.59 -8.30 -6.34
N ASP A 76 13.77 -7.11 -6.88
CA ASP A 76 14.44 -6.88 -8.17
C ASP A 76 13.87 -7.72 -9.32
N GLY A 77 12.53 -7.89 -9.35
CA GLY A 77 11.82 -8.70 -10.34
C GLY A 77 11.94 -10.21 -10.14
N ARG A 78 12.54 -10.67 -9.04
CA ARG A 78 12.66 -12.09 -8.68
C ARG A 78 11.63 -12.47 -7.63
N PHE A 79 11.09 -13.67 -7.80
CA PHE A 79 10.15 -14.30 -6.88
C PHE A 79 10.83 -15.49 -6.21
N ASP A 80 11.04 -15.39 -4.90
CA ASP A 80 11.54 -16.50 -4.10
C ASP A 80 10.45 -16.97 -3.14
N TYR A 81 10.13 -18.26 -3.17
CA TYR A 81 9.16 -18.84 -2.25
C TYR A 81 9.64 -18.67 -0.81
N LEU A 82 8.76 -18.17 0.06
CA LEU A 82 9.02 -18.02 1.48
C LEU A 82 8.15 -19.03 2.25
N PRO A 83 8.73 -20.17 2.70
CA PRO A 83 7.99 -21.22 3.39
C PRO A 83 7.26 -20.72 4.64
N PRO A 84 6.11 -21.31 5.00
CA PRO A 84 5.46 -21.06 6.27
C PRO A 84 6.43 -21.25 7.44
N GLY A 85 6.45 -20.29 8.37
CA GLY A 85 7.34 -20.30 9.54
C GLY A 85 8.69 -19.62 9.33
N GLU A 86 9.13 -19.44 8.08
CA GLU A 86 10.37 -18.72 7.79
C GLU A 86 10.24 -17.23 8.11
N THR A 87 11.28 -16.66 8.71
CA THR A 87 11.30 -15.24 9.04
C THR A 87 11.48 -14.41 7.78
N LEU A 88 10.77 -13.28 7.70
CA LEU A 88 10.92 -12.33 6.62
C LEU A 88 12.34 -11.76 6.59
N PRO A 89 13.09 -11.84 5.47
CA PRO A 89 14.40 -11.22 5.35
C PRO A 89 14.33 -9.69 5.55
N ILE A 90 15.36 -9.12 6.19
CA ILE A 90 15.37 -7.71 6.58
C ILE A 90 15.34 -6.74 5.40
N ASP A 91 15.83 -7.17 4.25
CA ASP A 91 15.93 -6.41 3.00
C ASP A 91 14.73 -6.62 2.07
N VAL A 92 13.77 -7.49 2.44
CA VAL A 92 12.54 -7.71 1.69
C VAL A 92 11.45 -6.75 2.18
N TRP A 93 10.78 -6.11 1.23
CA TRP A 93 9.75 -5.11 1.53
C TRP A 93 8.38 -5.42 0.96
N GLN A 94 8.26 -6.54 0.25
CA GLN A 94 7.10 -6.87 -0.55
C GLN A 94 7.00 -8.38 -0.64
N LEU A 95 5.80 -8.89 -0.42
CA LEU A 95 5.46 -10.29 -0.61
C LEU A 95 4.16 -10.40 -1.39
N TRP A 96 4.15 -11.26 -2.40
CA TRP A 96 2.91 -11.60 -3.09
C TRP A 96 2.35 -12.89 -2.53
N GLY A 97 1.04 -12.87 -2.23
CA GLY A 97 0.30 -14.04 -1.76
C GLY A 97 -0.47 -14.69 -2.91
N ALA A 98 -0.15 -15.94 -3.21
CA ALA A 98 -0.75 -16.72 -4.29
C ALA A 98 -1.69 -17.79 -3.75
N ASP A 99 -2.85 -17.91 -4.39
CA ASP A 99 -3.64 -19.14 -4.37
C ASP A 99 -3.05 -20.08 -5.42
N ILE A 100 -2.25 -21.05 -4.98
CA ILE A 100 -1.54 -21.98 -5.88
C ILE A 100 -2.51 -22.92 -6.59
N GLY A 101 -3.61 -23.31 -5.94
CA GLY A 101 -4.62 -24.18 -6.56
C GLY A 101 -5.32 -23.49 -7.73
N ALA A 102 -5.58 -22.19 -7.61
CA ALA A 102 -6.12 -21.37 -8.69
C ALA A 102 -5.07 -20.88 -9.68
N GLY A 103 -3.77 -20.92 -9.32
CA GLY A 103 -2.71 -20.29 -10.11
C GLY A 103 -2.88 -18.78 -10.23
N ARG A 104 -3.29 -18.12 -9.13
CA ARG A 104 -3.62 -16.68 -9.11
C ARG A 104 -2.99 -15.93 -7.94
N TRP A 105 -2.51 -14.72 -8.22
CA TRP A 105 -2.15 -13.74 -7.20
C TRP A 105 -3.40 -13.12 -6.60
N ARG A 106 -3.46 -13.06 -5.26
CA ARG A 106 -4.61 -12.52 -4.52
C ARG A 106 -4.30 -11.19 -3.85
N VAL A 107 -3.08 -11.03 -3.33
CA VAL A 107 -2.66 -9.87 -2.54
C VAL A 107 -1.20 -9.51 -2.77
N ASP A 108 -0.91 -8.21 -2.72
CA ASP A 108 0.42 -7.64 -2.60
C ASP A 108 0.61 -7.06 -1.18
N MET A 109 1.43 -7.72 -0.37
CA MET A 109 1.72 -7.35 1.01
C MET A 109 3.02 -6.55 1.09
N MET A 110 2.90 -5.26 1.39
CA MET A 110 4.00 -4.36 1.71
C MET A 110 4.41 -4.50 3.18
N VAL A 111 5.71 -4.32 3.44
CA VAL A 111 6.28 -4.38 4.78
C VAL A 111 6.51 -2.96 5.30
N ASP A 112 5.78 -2.59 6.35
CA ASP A 112 5.92 -1.33 7.09
C ASP A 112 6.95 -1.51 8.20
N ARG A 113 8.01 -0.68 8.19
CA ARG A 113 9.07 -0.66 9.20
C ARG A 113 8.99 0.55 10.13
N GLY A 114 7.87 1.26 10.13
CA GLY A 114 7.57 2.27 11.13
C GLY A 114 7.35 1.67 12.53
N SER A 115 7.25 2.56 13.52
CA SER A 115 6.90 2.19 14.89
C SER A 115 5.37 2.23 15.09
N PRO A 116 4.87 1.84 16.28
CA PRO A 116 3.46 2.04 16.64
C PRO A 116 3.01 3.50 16.60
N ASP A 117 3.92 4.46 16.80
CA ASP A 117 3.61 5.89 16.88
C ASP A 117 3.97 6.67 15.61
N VAL A 118 4.91 6.16 14.83
CA VAL A 118 5.49 6.86 13.68
C VAL A 118 5.44 5.97 12.43
N TRP A 119 4.79 6.47 11.39
CA TRP A 119 4.92 5.92 10.06
C TRP A 119 6.17 6.47 9.38
N VAL A 120 6.88 5.62 8.65
CA VAL A 120 8.17 5.93 8.01
C VAL A 120 8.08 5.64 6.51
N TYR A 121 8.54 6.58 5.69
CA TYR A 121 8.59 6.38 4.25
C TYR A 121 9.69 5.38 3.88
N LYS A 122 9.28 4.25 3.28
CA LYS A 122 10.15 3.13 2.92
C LYS A 122 11.41 3.53 2.12
N ARG A 123 11.33 4.57 1.27
CA ARG A 123 12.45 4.95 0.38
C ARG A 123 13.43 5.94 1.02
N ASP A 124 12.97 6.70 2.00
CA ASP A 124 13.79 7.66 2.73
C ASP A 124 13.24 7.82 4.16
N PRO A 125 13.87 7.19 5.16
CA PRO A 125 13.41 7.21 6.54
C PRO A 125 13.39 8.58 7.22
N SER A 126 14.00 9.61 6.62
CA SER A 126 13.90 10.99 7.13
C SER A 126 12.49 11.56 6.96
N PHE A 127 11.68 10.99 6.06
CA PHE A 127 10.29 11.37 5.84
C PHE A 127 9.38 10.52 6.72
N THR A 128 8.83 11.17 7.74
CA THR A 128 7.97 10.53 8.73
C THR A 128 6.66 11.28 8.93
N GLN A 129 5.68 10.58 9.49
CA GLN A 129 4.39 11.14 9.86
C GLN A 129 3.90 10.44 11.12
N PRO A 130 3.24 11.13 12.08
CA PRO A 130 2.55 10.45 13.17
C PRO A 130 1.61 9.37 12.63
N ARG A 131 1.72 8.13 13.13
CA ARG A 131 1.02 6.96 12.58
C ARG A 131 -0.50 7.18 12.54
N ALA A 132 -1.05 7.83 13.56
CA ALA A 132 -2.46 8.21 13.63
C ALA A 132 -2.91 9.19 12.53
N LYS A 133 -1.99 9.99 11.97
CA LYS A 133 -2.27 10.87 10.81
C LYS A 133 -2.02 10.17 9.47
N ALA A 134 -1.08 9.23 9.43
CA ALA A 134 -0.71 8.47 8.24
C ALA A 134 -1.73 7.37 7.91
N ILE A 135 -2.29 6.72 8.92
CA ILE A 135 -3.20 5.59 8.76
C ILE A 135 -4.57 5.98 9.29
N ARG A 136 -5.54 6.07 8.38
CA ARG A 136 -6.94 6.42 8.67
C ARG A 136 -7.81 5.18 8.63
N THR A 137 -9.06 5.32 9.07
CA THR A 137 -10.02 4.23 9.12
C THR A 137 -11.33 4.66 8.47
N THR A 138 -11.93 3.79 7.66
CA THR A 138 -13.28 3.99 7.16
C THR A 138 -14.32 3.79 8.27
N ALA A 139 -15.57 4.19 8.05
CA ALA A 139 -16.65 3.87 8.99
C ALA A 139 -16.84 2.35 9.20
N GLY A 140 -16.48 1.54 8.20
CA GLY A 140 -16.52 0.07 8.28
C GLY A 140 -15.29 -0.58 8.93
N GLY A 141 -14.36 0.21 9.50
CA GLY A 141 -13.19 -0.32 10.22
C GLY A 141 -11.97 -0.65 9.36
N ILE A 142 -12.07 -0.56 8.03
CA ILE A 142 -10.92 -0.80 7.14
C ILE A 142 -9.94 0.36 7.26
N ARG A 143 -8.70 0.05 7.63
CA ARG A 143 -7.62 1.04 7.68
C ARG A 143 -7.00 1.24 6.30
N TYR A 144 -6.59 2.46 6.02
CA TYR A 144 -5.96 2.83 4.76
C TYR A 144 -4.93 3.95 4.93
N LEU A 145 -3.95 4.00 4.02
CA LEU A 145 -2.92 5.03 4.00
C LEU A 145 -3.50 6.37 3.53
N ALA A 146 -3.12 7.46 4.20
CA ALA A 146 -3.61 8.79 3.91
C ALA A 146 -3.28 9.19 2.45
N PRO A 147 -4.21 9.90 1.77
CA PRO A 147 -4.15 10.10 0.31
C PRO A 147 -2.89 10.83 -0.14
N HIS A 148 -2.44 11.86 0.59
CA HIS A 148 -1.21 12.59 0.27
C HIS A 148 0.05 11.70 0.36
N ILE A 149 0.07 10.69 1.24
CA ILE A 149 1.18 9.74 1.32
C ILE A 149 1.09 8.73 0.17
N VAL A 150 -0.11 8.25 -0.18
CA VAL A 150 -0.32 7.40 -1.36
C VAL A 150 0.17 8.12 -2.64
N LEU A 151 -0.17 9.40 -2.79
CA LEU A 151 0.30 10.22 -3.90
C LEU A 151 1.82 10.38 -3.90
N LEU A 152 2.47 10.53 -2.73
CA LEU A 152 3.94 10.55 -2.66
C LEU A 152 4.56 9.28 -3.28
N PHE A 153 4.02 8.09 -3.00
CA PHE A 153 4.53 6.85 -3.60
C PHE A 153 4.39 6.84 -5.12
N LYS A 154 3.25 7.33 -5.62
CA LYS A 154 2.89 7.38 -7.04
C LYS A 154 3.73 8.38 -7.84
N ALA A 155 4.12 9.50 -7.23
CA ALA A 155 4.92 10.54 -7.88
C ALA A 155 6.28 10.04 -8.44
N ARG A 156 6.82 8.94 -7.92
CA ARG A 156 8.05 8.35 -8.49
C ARG A 156 7.89 7.88 -9.93
N HIS A 157 6.73 7.31 -10.27
CA HIS A 157 6.50 6.75 -11.61
C HIS A 157 5.61 7.63 -12.46
N ALA A 158 4.68 8.38 -11.84
CA ALA A 158 3.80 9.33 -12.50
C ALA A 158 3.18 8.76 -13.79
N ARG A 159 2.69 7.52 -13.74
CA ARG A 159 2.00 6.87 -14.89
C ARG A 159 0.69 7.60 -15.15
N GLU A 160 0.06 7.40 -16.30
CA GLU A 160 -1.23 8.06 -16.60
C GLU A 160 -2.30 7.77 -15.53
N LYS A 161 -2.36 6.52 -15.02
CA LYS A 161 -3.25 6.18 -13.90
C LYS A 161 -2.91 6.93 -12.60
N ASP A 162 -1.63 7.21 -12.35
CA ASP A 162 -1.18 7.99 -11.20
C ASP A 162 -1.54 9.48 -11.34
N HIS A 163 -1.43 10.03 -12.56
CA HIS A 163 -1.92 11.38 -12.87
C HIS A 163 -3.44 11.49 -12.72
N GLY A 164 -4.19 10.46 -13.13
CA GLY A 164 -5.62 10.36 -12.88
C GLY A 164 -5.96 10.36 -11.39
N ASP A 165 -5.28 9.50 -10.61
CA ASP A 165 -5.40 9.42 -9.16
C ASP A 165 -5.11 10.79 -8.49
N PHE A 166 -4.05 11.49 -8.90
CA PHE A 166 -3.72 12.83 -8.41
C PHE A 166 -4.79 13.87 -8.74
N ARG A 167 -5.25 13.94 -9.99
CA ARG A 167 -6.29 14.89 -10.43
C ARG A 167 -7.60 14.69 -9.65
N ASN A 168 -7.98 13.44 -9.41
CA ASN A 168 -9.19 13.11 -8.65
C ASN A 168 -9.08 13.48 -7.17
N ALA A 169 -7.89 13.31 -6.58
CA ALA A 169 -7.67 13.57 -5.16
C ALA A 169 -7.47 15.06 -4.84
N LEU A 170 -6.81 15.82 -5.72
CA LEU A 170 -6.36 17.19 -5.46
C LEU A 170 -7.46 18.12 -4.89
N PRO A 171 -8.70 18.17 -5.43
CA PRO A 171 -9.75 19.07 -4.91
C PRO A 171 -10.23 18.72 -3.49
N ARG A 172 -9.96 17.50 -3.01
CA ARG A 172 -10.43 16.98 -1.73
C ARG A 172 -9.33 16.93 -0.66
N LEU A 173 -8.06 17.10 -1.03
CA LEU A 173 -6.97 17.21 -0.07
C LEU A 173 -7.12 18.48 0.75
N ASN A 174 -6.93 18.39 2.06
CA ASN A 174 -6.91 19.59 2.91
C ASN A 174 -5.57 20.35 2.79
N SER A 175 -5.53 21.58 3.29
CA SER A 175 -4.36 22.47 3.17
C SER A 175 -3.08 21.90 3.80
N SER A 176 -3.19 21.14 4.89
CA SER A 176 -2.03 20.48 5.51
C SER A 176 -1.52 19.33 4.65
N GLU A 177 -2.41 18.57 4.03
CA GLU A 177 -2.05 17.46 3.14
C GLU A 177 -1.37 17.95 1.87
N LYS A 178 -1.94 19.00 1.24
CA LYS A 178 -1.34 19.66 0.07
C LYS A 178 0.04 20.22 0.39
N SER A 179 0.17 20.96 1.49
CA SER A 179 1.44 21.53 1.94
C SER A 179 2.50 20.47 2.23
N SER A 180 2.13 19.37 2.89
CA SER A 180 3.07 18.27 3.16
C SER A 180 3.50 17.56 1.88
N LEU A 181 2.57 17.22 1.00
CA LEU A 181 2.91 16.61 -0.28
C LEU A 181 3.81 17.51 -1.13
N CYS A 182 3.49 18.81 -1.23
CA CYS A 182 4.30 19.78 -1.96
C CYS A 182 5.74 19.80 -1.46
N ARG A 183 5.94 19.95 -0.14
CA ARG A 183 7.26 19.96 0.49
C ARG A 183 8.03 18.66 0.25
N TRP A 184 7.35 17.52 0.34
CA TRP A 184 8.00 16.22 0.12
C TRP A 184 8.40 16.02 -1.34
N LEU A 185 7.55 16.44 -2.28
CA LEU A 185 7.88 16.40 -3.70
C LEU A 185 9.03 17.35 -4.05
N GLU A 186 9.10 18.54 -3.45
CA GLU A 186 10.21 19.47 -3.67
C GLU A 186 11.58 18.87 -3.32
N VAL A 187 11.65 18.00 -2.32
CA VAL A 187 12.90 17.33 -1.91
C VAL A 187 13.13 16.04 -2.69
N LEU A 188 12.13 15.17 -2.80
CA LEU A 188 12.28 13.83 -3.35
C LEU A 188 12.19 13.79 -4.89
N HIS A 189 11.45 14.72 -5.47
CA HIS A 189 11.19 14.81 -6.91
C HIS A 189 11.22 16.29 -7.38
N PRO A 190 12.37 17.00 -7.29
CA PRO A 190 12.45 18.40 -7.68
C PRO A 190 11.95 18.63 -9.11
N GLY A 191 11.08 19.63 -9.30
CA GLY A 191 10.50 19.95 -10.60
C GLY A 191 9.31 19.07 -11.02
N HIS A 192 8.82 18.17 -10.15
CA HIS A 192 7.64 17.37 -10.44
C HIS A 192 6.40 18.23 -10.76
N SER A 193 5.68 17.88 -11.83
CA SER A 193 4.56 18.69 -12.36
C SER A 193 3.44 18.93 -11.34
N TRP A 194 3.20 17.97 -10.44
CA TRP A 194 2.22 18.11 -9.36
C TRP A 194 2.51 19.25 -8.37
N ILE A 195 3.78 19.69 -8.22
CA ILE A 195 4.16 20.77 -7.30
C ILE A 195 3.43 22.06 -7.66
N GLN A 196 3.36 22.41 -8.95
CA GLN A 196 2.66 23.61 -9.40
C GLN A 196 1.16 23.53 -9.07
N ALA A 197 0.53 22.40 -9.38
CA ALA A 197 -0.89 22.18 -9.11
C ALA A 197 -1.24 22.23 -7.61
N LEU A 198 -0.32 21.78 -6.74
CA LEU A 198 -0.49 21.82 -5.28
C LEU A 198 -0.39 23.24 -4.70
N ARG A 199 0.34 24.15 -5.36
CA ARG A 199 0.47 25.55 -4.94
C ARG A 199 -0.69 26.43 -5.42
N SER A 200 -1.33 26.04 -6.52
CA SER A 200 -2.37 26.82 -7.18
C SER A 200 -3.79 26.63 -6.61
N GLY A 201 -4.00 25.81 -5.58
CA GLY A 201 -5.32 25.61 -5.00
C GLY A 201 -5.30 25.23 -3.54
#